data_AF-A0A074S7R4-F1
#
_entry.id   AF-A0A074S7R4-F1
#
_cell.length_a   1.000
_cell.length_b   1.000
_cell.length_c   1.000
_cell.angle_alpha   90.00
_cell.angle_beta   90.00
_cell.angle_gamma   90.00
#
_symmetry.space_group_name_H-M   'P 1'
#
loop_
_entity.id
_entity.type
_entity.pdbx_description
1 polymer ?
#
loop_
_entity_poly.entity_id
_entity_poly.type
_entity_poly.pdbx_seq_one_letter_code
_entity_poly.pdbx_strand_id
1 'polypeptide(L)'
;MSSSSTSSRSSQPPSGRKRKYTEQELRSTLDLLNSIPRPLSPTLPPSPPASPAPPSQRRRITPDSDGAATPSSPTPARRPALTSAELYRMIPTYKERAKLFKRSGDSRRRTELRSRRLGLLELTDSVLHFAYVFWAEDREKSRGKNIMTCDVGTWRTLEGLVNACKGGWSKDTEPAARGVLGMLTLLEGLVLNKIAYWNISSMRETTKGLMIPPSNSTSTTAGLHPNTNTGATPNPNGAGTPKNHPTPPSHVPSPAPTTSRSPVPPPTQQVHHPLPQFFLQNVLKHSSQFLNSSTNITHAYAMLNPAFMQDHYPRTHQICSTTPLGARCDGHHEGSFARVSDDGMEVDLDACARGEGLWAWPITCGAGMAHLVGFGRSMLWEYAQPRGGYRGYQGVNEEY
;
A
#
# COMPACT_ATOMS: atom_id res chain seq x y z
N MET A 1 63.20 -20.09 15.72
CA MET A 1 61.77 -20.44 15.82
C MET A 1 61.02 -19.44 14.95
N SER A 2 60.64 -19.87 13.74
CA SER A 2 60.06 -19.01 12.70
C SER A 2 58.55 -19.16 12.69
N SER A 3 57.83 -18.09 13.01
CA SER A 3 56.37 -18.09 13.10
C SER A 3 55.76 -17.59 11.80
N SER A 4 55.32 -18.53 10.95
CA SER A 4 54.58 -18.27 9.73
C SER A 4 53.14 -17.85 10.06
N SER A 5 52.77 -16.61 9.72
CA SER A 5 51.41 -16.09 9.89
C SER A 5 50.62 -16.31 8.60
N THR A 6 49.70 -17.28 8.61
CA THR A 6 48.75 -17.55 7.52
C THR A 6 47.59 -16.55 7.57
N SER A 7 47.49 -15.73 6.52
CA SER A 7 46.44 -14.73 6.35
C SER A 7 45.23 -15.37 5.66
N SER A 8 44.15 -15.65 6.42
CA SER A 8 42.89 -16.13 5.87
C SER A 8 42.09 -14.98 5.27
N ARG A 9 42.16 -14.82 3.94
CA ARG A 9 41.29 -13.94 3.17
C ARG A 9 39.85 -14.47 3.19
N SER A 10 38.98 -13.79 3.93
CA SER A 10 37.53 -13.93 3.87
C SER A 10 37.04 -13.52 2.48
N SER A 11 36.48 -14.48 1.75
CA SER A 11 35.87 -14.30 0.43
C SER A 11 34.55 -13.55 0.56
N GLN A 12 34.53 -12.29 0.13
CA GLN A 12 33.29 -11.56 -0.11
C GLN A 12 32.49 -12.23 -1.25
N PRO A 13 31.16 -12.36 -1.15
CA PRO A 13 30.34 -12.90 -2.22
C PRO A 13 30.36 -11.95 -3.44
N PRO A 14 30.53 -12.48 -4.66
CA PRO A 14 30.63 -11.66 -5.86
C PRO A 14 29.29 -10.94 -6.13
N SER A 15 29.39 -9.63 -6.37
CA SER A 15 28.26 -8.76 -6.70
C SER A 15 27.52 -9.21 -7.97
N GLY A 16 26.27 -9.67 -7.81
CA GLY A 16 25.11 -9.21 -8.57
C GLY A 16 25.08 -9.35 -10.10
N ARG A 17 25.77 -10.30 -10.73
CA ARG A 17 25.44 -10.68 -12.12
C ARG A 17 24.12 -11.43 -12.14
N LYS A 18 23.08 -10.81 -12.73
CA LYS A 18 21.76 -11.43 -12.96
C LYS A 18 21.96 -12.75 -13.71
N ARG A 19 21.79 -13.88 -13.02
CA ARG A 19 21.83 -15.21 -13.62
C ARG A 19 20.67 -15.30 -14.61
N LYS A 20 21.00 -15.51 -15.89
CA LYS A 20 20.00 -15.82 -16.92
C LYS A 20 19.55 -17.25 -16.67
N TYR A 21 18.28 -17.42 -16.30
CA TYR A 21 17.69 -18.76 -16.19
C TYR A 21 17.71 -19.43 -17.55
N THR A 22 18.10 -20.70 -17.59
CA THR A 22 17.98 -21.50 -18.81
C THR A 22 16.51 -21.90 -19.02
N GLU A 23 16.13 -22.19 -20.27
CA GLU A 23 14.76 -22.65 -20.58
C GLU A 23 14.38 -23.90 -19.75
N GLN A 24 15.36 -24.76 -19.50
CA GLN A 24 15.18 -25.98 -18.70
C GLN A 24 14.94 -25.67 -17.21
N GLU A 25 15.65 -24.68 -16.64
CA GLU A 25 15.40 -24.21 -15.27
C GLU A 25 13.98 -23.58 -15.16
N LEU A 26 13.54 -22.84 -16.17
CA LEU A 26 12.18 -22.27 -16.21
C LEU A 26 11.11 -23.36 -16.29
N ARG A 27 11.29 -24.38 -17.13
CA ARG A 27 10.36 -25.52 -17.21
C ARG A 27 10.30 -26.30 -15.90
N SER A 28 11.45 -26.57 -15.28
CA SER A 28 11.51 -27.23 -13.97
C SER A 28 10.80 -26.42 -12.88
N THR A 29 10.93 -25.09 -12.90
CA THR A 29 10.24 -24.22 -11.95
C THR A 29 8.72 -24.19 -12.19
N LEU A 30 8.28 -24.23 -13.44
CA LEU A 30 6.87 -24.32 -13.81
C LEU A 30 6.26 -25.67 -13.40
N ASP A 31 6.99 -26.77 -13.59
CA ASP A 31 6.56 -28.11 -13.15
C ASP A 31 6.43 -28.18 -11.62
N LEU A 32 7.35 -27.54 -10.89
CA LEU A 32 7.26 -27.42 -9.42
C LEU A 32 6.04 -26.60 -8.98
N LEU A 33 5.67 -25.56 -9.71
CA LEU A 33 4.49 -24.76 -9.40
C LEU A 33 3.18 -25.51 -9.76
N ASN A 34 3.21 -26.32 -10.81
CA ASN A 34 2.07 -27.17 -11.21
C ASN A 34 1.87 -28.38 -10.30
N SER A 35 2.91 -28.83 -9.59
CA SER A 35 2.82 -29.92 -8.62
C SER A 35 2.25 -29.48 -7.26
N ILE A 36 2.13 -28.17 -7.02
CA ILE A 36 1.39 -27.65 -5.88
C ILE A 36 -0.08 -28.04 -6.08
N PRO A 37 -0.70 -28.81 -5.15
CA PRO A 37 -2.09 -29.20 -5.26
C PRO A 37 -2.93 -27.95 -5.47
N ARG A 38 -3.73 -27.92 -6.55
CA ARG A 38 -4.69 -26.84 -6.76
C ARG A 38 -5.48 -26.67 -5.45
N PRO A 39 -5.57 -25.45 -4.89
CA PRO A 39 -6.39 -25.24 -3.71
C PRO A 39 -7.77 -25.82 -4.02
N LEU A 40 -8.20 -26.74 -3.15
CA LEU A 40 -9.49 -27.42 -3.28
C LEU A 40 -10.52 -26.35 -3.62
N SER A 41 -11.31 -26.59 -4.67
CA SER A 41 -12.47 -25.76 -4.98
C SER A 41 -13.20 -25.46 -3.68
N PRO A 42 -13.61 -24.22 -3.42
CA PRO A 42 -14.31 -23.87 -2.19
C PRO A 42 -15.70 -24.51 -2.24
N THR A 43 -15.75 -25.82 -1.97
CA THR A 43 -16.96 -26.53 -1.62
C THR A 43 -17.22 -26.11 -0.19
N LEU A 44 -17.73 -24.89 -0.04
CA LEU A 44 -18.19 -24.39 1.24
C LEU A 44 -19.22 -25.41 1.75
N PRO A 45 -19.05 -25.98 2.96
CA PRO A 45 -20.12 -26.75 3.56
C PRO A 45 -21.37 -25.87 3.60
N PRO A 46 -22.58 -26.43 3.38
CA PRO A 46 -23.81 -25.66 3.45
C PRO A 46 -23.83 -24.90 4.77
N SER A 47 -23.98 -23.58 4.69
CA SER A 47 -23.96 -22.71 5.86
C SER A 47 -24.97 -23.22 6.89
N PRO A 48 -24.59 -23.31 8.17
CA PRO A 48 -25.57 -23.66 9.20
C PRO A 48 -26.73 -22.67 9.16
N PRO A 49 -27.97 -23.14 9.41
CA PRO A 49 -29.14 -22.27 9.43
C PRO A 49 -28.90 -21.10 10.38
N ALA A 50 -29.26 -19.89 9.94
CA ALA A 50 -29.07 -18.67 10.70
C ALA A 50 -29.70 -18.81 12.09
N SER A 51 -28.87 -18.74 13.13
CA SER A 51 -29.35 -18.72 14.51
C SER A 51 -30.32 -17.54 14.69
N PRO A 52 -31.48 -17.74 15.34
CA PRO A 52 -32.44 -16.67 15.56
C PRO A 52 -31.77 -15.51 16.32
N ALA A 53 -31.89 -14.32 15.76
CA ALA A 53 -31.32 -13.11 16.35
C ALA A 53 -31.87 -12.91 17.77
N PRO A 54 -31.02 -12.68 18.78
CA PRO A 54 -31.49 -12.40 20.12
C PRO A 54 -32.37 -11.14 20.11
N PRO A 55 -33.47 -11.12 20.87
CA PRO A 55 -34.39 -10.00 20.88
C PRO A 55 -33.66 -8.73 21.30
N SER A 56 -33.80 -7.69 20.46
CA SER A 56 -33.30 -6.35 20.73
C SER A 56 -33.81 -5.89 22.10
N GLN A 57 -32.93 -5.90 23.10
CA GLN A 57 -33.21 -5.29 24.39
C GLN A 57 -33.24 -3.78 24.20
N ARG A 58 -34.45 -3.29 23.95
CA ARG A 58 -34.82 -1.88 23.99
C ARG A 58 -34.40 -1.34 25.36
N ARG A 59 -33.30 -0.58 25.42
CA ARG A 59 -32.82 0.07 26.65
C ARG A 59 -33.97 0.88 27.24
N ARG A 60 -34.46 0.42 28.38
CA ARG A 60 -35.40 1.13 29.24
C ARG A 60 -34.68 2.37 29.75
N ILE A 61 -35.05 3.52 29.21
CA ILE A 61 -34.65 4.83 29.74
C ILE A 61 -35.35 4.96 31.10
N THR A 62 -34.60 4.84 32.18
CA THR A 62 -35.04 5.19 33.54
C THR A 62 -34.98 6.70 33.68
N PRO A 63 -36.06 7.37 34.12
CA PRO A 63 -36.03 8.78 34.44
C PRO A 63 -35.40 9.01 35.82
N ASP A 64 -34.64 10.08 35.90
CA ASP A 64 -34.33 10.88 37.09
C ASP A 64 -33.58 10.22 38.25
N SER A 65 -32.25 10.42 38.22
CA SER A 65 -31.46 10.65 39.43
C SER A 65 -30.61 11.90 39.19
N ASP A 66 -30.94 12.99 39.88
CA ASP A 66 -30.16 14.21 40.02
C ASP A 66 -28.80 13.89 40.68
N GLY A 67 -27.86 13.41 39.88
CA GLY A 67 -26.48 13.12 40.26
C GLY A 67 -25.55 14.13 39.62
N ALA A 68 -24.86 14.91 40.46
CA ALA A 68 -23.88 15.93 40.12
C ALA A 68 -23.09 15.60 38.84
N ALA A 69 -23.24 16.45 37.83
CA ALA A 69 -22.56 16.35 36.55
C ALA A 69 -21.04 16.35 36.76
N THR A 70 -20.43 15.18 36.76
CA THR A 70 -18.97 15.04 36.62
C THR A 70 -18.62 15.68 35.29
N PRO A 71 -17.77 16.73 35.25
CA PRO A 71 -17.40 17.36 34.00
C PRO A 71 -16.74 16.31 33.12
N SER A 72 -17.44 15.92 32.04
CA SER A 72 -16.93 15.02 31.02
C SER A 72 -15.59 15.59 30.56
N SER A 73 -14.52 14.85 30.80
CA SER A 73 -13.17 15.23 30.38
C SER A 73 -13.22 15.63 28.90
N PRO A 74 -12.72 16.83 28.54
CA PRO A 74 -12.83 17.33 27.18
C PRO A 74 -12.20 16.29 26.26
N THR A 75 -13.03 15.70 25.39
CA THR A 75 -12.55 14.78 24.38
C THR A 75 -11.54 15.55 23.54
N PRO A 76 -10.29 15.08 23.39
CA PRO A 76 -9.25 15.84 22.68
C PRO A 76 -9.78 16.20 21.30
N ALA A 77 -9.95 17.50 21.05
CA ALA A 77 -10.52 18.01 19.82
C ALA A 77 -9.66 17.49 18.66
N ARG A 78 -10.25 16.61 17.84
CA ARG A 78 -9.57 16.00 16.71
C ARG A 78 -9.09 17.13 15.80
N ARG A 79 -7.78 17.23 15.60
CA ARG A 79 -7.21 18.26 14.73
C ARG A 79 -7.81 18.10 13.32
N PRO A 80 -8.15 19.20 12.64
CA PRO A 80 -8.62 19.11 11.26
C PRO A 80 -7.57 18.40 10.40
N ALA A 81 -8.01 17.47 9.55
CA ALA A 81 -7.13 16.88 8.55
C ALA A 81 -6.60 18.00 7.64
N LEU A 82 -5.31 17.93 7.29
CA LEU A 82 -4.71 18.85 6.31
C LEU A 82 -5.54 18.83 5.02
N THR A 83 -5.75 20.01 4.45
CA THR A 83 -6.33 20.15 3.12
C THR A 83 -5.26 19.89 2.06
N SER A 84 -5.65 19.51 0.84
CA SER A 84 -4.69 19.37 -0.28
C SER A 84 -3.92 20.67 -0.56
N ALA A 85 -4.58 21.82 -0.38
CA ALA A 85 -3.93 23.13 -0.55
C ALA A 85 -2.83 23.35 0.49
N GLU A 86 -3.06 22.98 1.75
CA GLU A 86 -2.04 23.04 2.80
C GLU A 86 -0.89 22.07 2.52
N LEU A 87 -1.21 20.83 2.11
CA LEU A 87 -0.18 19.85 1.73
C LEU A 87 0.75 20.39 0.66
N TYR A 88 0.18 20.93 -0.42
CA TYR A 88 0.94 21.53 -1.53
C TYR A 88 1.86 22.65 -1.05
N ARG A 89 1.39 23.50 -0.12
CA ARG A 89 2.20 24.58 0.49
C ARG A 89 3.32 24.05 1.37
N MET A 90 3.15 22.90 2.01
CA MET A 90 4.15 22.31 2.91
C MET A 90 5.28 21.57 2.18
N ILE A 91 5.02 21.01 0.99
CA ILE A 91 6.02 20.27 0.18
C ILE A 91 7.36 21.03 0.06
N PRO A 92 7.42 22.29 -0.43
CA PRO A 92 8.69 23.00 -0.58
C PRO A 92 9.38 23.22 0.77
N THR A 93 8.62 23.50 1.83
CA THR A 93 9.15 23.71 3.19
C THR A 93 9.86 22.47 3.71
N TYR A 94 9.21 21.30 3.63
CA TYR A 94 9.82 20.05 4.09
C TYR A 94 10.97 19.59 3.19
N LYS A 95 10.93 19.90 1.89
CA LYS A 95 12.03 19.62 0.96
C LYS A 95 13.28 20.42 1.31
N GLU A 96 13.15 21.70 1.64
CA GLU A 96 14.27 22.52 2.10
C GLU A 96 14.80 22.06 3.46
N ARG A 97 13.92 21.69 4.40
CA ARG A 97 14.32 21.07 5.67
C ARG A 97 15.11 19.78 5.45
N ALA A 98 14.63 18.88 4.57
CA ALA A 98 15.33 17.64 4.25
C ALA A 98 16.76 17.90 3.75
N LYS A 99 16.94 18.86 2.83
CA LYS A 99 18.26 19.25 2.31
C LYS A 99 19.14 19.87 3.39
N LEU A 100 18.58 20.74 4.25
CA LEU A 100 19.29 21.35 5.36
C LEU A 100 19.83 20.27 6.31
N PHE A 101 18.96 19.34 6.73
CA PHE A 101 19.32 18.21 7.57
C PHE A 101 20.39 17.32 6.94
N LYS A 102 20.28 17.05 5.65
CA LYS A 102 21.29 16.29 4.92
C LYS A 102 22.66 16.97 4.99
N ARG A 103 22.72 18.27 4.65
CA ARG A 103 23.97 19.04 4.64
C ARG A 103 24.59 19.14 6.03
N SER A 104 23.77 19.43 7.05
CA SER A 104 24.21 19.48 8.44
C SER A 104 24.75 18.13 8.91
N GLY A 105 24.00 17.06 8.67
CA GLY A 105 24.38 15.71 9.07
C GLY A 105 25.65 15.22 8.36
N ASP A 106 25.79 15.49 7.06
CA ASP A 106 27.00 15.21 6.28
C ASP A 106 28.21 16.03 6.77
N SER A 107 27.99 17.25 7.30
CA SER A 107 29.03 18.07 7.91
C SER A 107 29.49 17.48 9.24
N ARG A 108 28.56 17.24 10.17
CA ARG A 108 28.86 16.73 11.52
C ARG A 108 29.41 15.31 11.51
N ARG A 109 29.01 14.47 10.54
CA ARG A 109 29.54 13.10 10.39
C ARG A 109 31.05 13.06 10.15
N ARG A 110 31.66 14.15 9.65
CA ARG A 110 33.12 14.28 9.42
C ARG A 110 33.89 14.76 10.66
N THR A 111 33.20 15.07 11.75
CA THR A 111 33.78 15.65 12.98
C THR A 111 33.81 14.62 14.12
N GLU A 112 34.03 15.06 15.36
CA GLU A 112 34.18 14.25 16.57
C GLU A 112 33.02 13.25 16.83
N LEU A 113 33.26 12.25 17.70
CA LEU A 113 32.31 11.18 18.03
C LEU A 113 30.93 11.68 18.52
N ARG A 114 30.88 12.67 19.42
CA ARG A 114 29.61 13.25 19.91
C ARG A 114 28.83 13.90 18.75
N SER A 115 29.54 14.68 17.94
CA SER A 115 29.01 15.29 16.72
C SER A 115 28.57 14.26 15.68
N ARG A 116 29.21 13.09 15.62
CA ARG A 116 28.84 12.02 14.69
C ARG A 116 27.45 11.44 15.00
N ARG A 117 27.09 11.24 16.27
CA ARG A 117 25.74 10.76 16.63
C ARG A 117 24.67 11.77 16.27
N LEU A 118 24.92 13.05 16.56
CA LEU A 118 24.04 14.13 16.12
C LEU A 118 23.91 14.17 14.60
N GLY A 119 25.02 14.00 13.88
CA GLY A 119 25.00 13.89 12.43
C GLY A 119 24.13 12.72 11.94
N LEU A 120 24.12 11.58 12.64
CA LEU A 120 23.22 10.47 12.31
C LEU A 120 21.75 10.78 12.59
N LEU A 121 21.43 11.51 13.66
CA LEU A 121 20.07 11.98 13.92
C LEU A 121 19.59 12.91 12.81
N GLU A 122 20.40 13.90 12.43
CA GLU A 122 20.08 14.84 11.34
C GLU A 122 19.94 14.12 9.99
N LEU A 123 20.83 13.19 9.65
CA LEU A 123 20.69 12.37 8.43
C LEU A 123 19.42 11.51 8.46
N THR A 124 19.06 10.98 9.62
CA THR A 124 17.84 10.17 9.76
C THR A 124 16.58 11.04 9.63
N ASP A 125 16.54 12.24 10.23
CA ASP A 125 15.42 13.17 10.05
C ASP A 125 15.35 13.67 8.59
N SER A 126 16.49 13.83 7.92
CA SER A 126 16.54 14.11 6.47
C SER A 126 15.86 13.02 5.65
N VAL A 127 16.13 11.74 5.93
CA VAL A 127 15.48 10.59 5.29
C VAL A 127 13.96 10.65 5.47
N LEU A 128 13.50 10.90 6.70
CA LEU A 128 12.08 10.99 7.03
C LEU A 128 11.40 12.14 6.30
N HIS A 129 12.04 13.30 6.20
CA HIS A 129 11.52 14.44 5.45
C HIS A 129 11.45 14.16 3.94
N PHE A 130 12.49 13.56 3.34
CA PHE A 130 12.43 13.19 1.93
C PHE A 130 11.32 12.17 1.67
N ALA A 131 11.15 11.16 2.53
CA ALA A 131 10.07 10.19 2.43
C ALA A 131 8.68 10.88 2.47
N TYR A 132 8.49 11.85 3.37
CA TYR A 132 7.25 12.63 3.44
C TYR A 132 7.02 13.47 2.18
N VAL A 133 8.06 14.17 1.70
CA VAL A 133 7.98 14.98 0.48
C VAL A 133 7.61 14.13 -0.72
N PHE A 134 8.23 12.96 -0.89
CA PHE A 134 7.93 12.05 -2.01
C PHE A 134 6.50 11.53 -1.93
N TRP A 135 6.04 11.18 -0.72
CA TRP A 135 4.66 10.77 -0.50
C TRP A 135 3.66 11.90 -0.82
N ALA A 136 3.95 13.13 -0.38
CA ALA A 136 3.09 14.29 -0.61
C ALA A 136 3.03 14.66 -2.10
N GLU A 137 4.18 14.66 -2.81
CA GLU A 137 4.26 14.90 -4.25
C GLU A 137 3.49 13.82 -5.03
N ASP A 138 3.63 12.54 -4.67
CA ASP A 138 2.86 11.45 -5.27
C ASP A 138 1.36 11.62 -5.03
N ARG A 139 0.96 12.03 -3.82
CA ARG A 139 -0.44 12.25 -3.45
C ARG A 139 -1.06 13.37 -4.27
N GLU A 140 -0.39 14.52 -4.38
CA GLU A 140 -0.84 15.64 -5.20
C GLU A 140 -0.94 15.26 -6.69
N LYS A 141 0.05 14.52 -7.23
CA LYS A 141 0.00 14.00 -8.61
C LYS A 141 -1.12 12.96 -8.84
N SER A 142 -1.62 12.34 -7.78
CA SER A 142 -2.72 11.37 -7.80
C SER A 142 -4.09 12.01 -7.67
N ARG A 143 -4.17 13.33 -7.44
CA ARG A 143 -5.44 14.02 -7.26
C ARG A 143 -6.35 13.82 -8.47
N GLY A 144 -7.56 13.32 -8.22
CA GLY A 144 -8.55 12.99 -9.26
C GLY A 144 -8.28 11.69 -10.03
N LYS A 145 -7.28 10.88 -9.62
CA LYS A 145 -6.97 9.58 -10.23
C LYS A 145 -7.37 8.44 -9.30
N ASN A 146 -7.80 7.33 -9.89
CA ASN A 146 -8.16 6.12 -9.16
C ASN A 146 -6.94 5.32 -8.64
N ILE A 147 -5.73 5.66 -9.13
CA ILE A 147 -4.49 4.95 -8.80
C ILE A 147 -3.50 5.98 -8.24
N MET A 148 -2.93 5.67 -7.08
CA MET A 148 -1.85 6.48 -6.50
C MET A 148 -0.62 6.41 -7.41
N THR A 149 -0.18 7.55 -7.92
CA THR A 149 1.06 7.66 -8.68
C THR A 149 2.28 7.39 -7.80
N CYS A 150 3.35 6.90 -8.40
CA CYS A 150 4.62 6.64 -7.73
C CYS A 150 5.76 6.99 -8.67
N ASP A 151 6.53 8.02 -8.35
CA ASP A 151 7.79 8.28 -9.05
C ASP A 151 8.89 7.33 -8.54
N VAL A 152 8.98 6.15 -9.17
CA VAL A 152 9.93 5.10 -8.81
C VAL A 152 11.38 5.59 -8.84
N GLY A 153 11.72 6.52 -9.74
CA GLY A 153 13.07 7.10 -9.83
C GLY A 153 13.40 7.89 -8.56
N THR A 154 12.49 8.78 -8.18
CA THR A 154 12.60 9.60 -6.97
C THR A 154 12.68 8.73 -5.70
N TRP A 155 11.80 7.74 -5.54
CA TRP A 155 11.85 6.85 -4.36
C TRP A 155 13.15 6.06 -4.24
N ARG A 156 13.76 5.63 -5.36
CA ARG A 156 15.06 4.94 -5.33
C ARG A 156 16.22 5.81 -4.88
N THR A 157 16.13 7.13 -5.02
CA THR A 157 17.18 8.03 -4.51
C THR A 157 17.31 7.97 -2.98
N LEU A 158 16.26 7.53 -2.28
CA LEU A 158 16.25 7.38 -0.84
C LEU A 158 17.11 6.20 -0.35
N GLU A 159 17.28 5.16 -1.17
CA GLU A 159 17.95 3.91 -0.81
C GLU A 159 19.38 4.15 -0.30
N GLY A 160 20.16 4.96 -1.02
CA GLY A 160 21.54 5.27 -0.64
C GLY A 160 21.62 5.98 0.71
N LEU A 161 20.69 6.90 0.99
CA LEU A 161 20.66 7.65 2.24
C LEU A 161 20.19 6.77 3.42
N VAL A 162 19.18 5.93 3.21
CA VAL A 162 18.73 4.93 4.19
C VAL A 162 19.87 3.97 4.54
N ASN A 163 20.56 3.42 3.54
CA ASN A 163 21.69 2.51 3.76
C ASN A 163 22.84 3.17 4.52
N ALA A 164 23.14 4.45 4.21
CA ALA A 164 24.13 5.21 4.96
C ALA A 164 23.74 5.39 6.44
N CYS A 165 22.46 5.68 6.72
CA CYS A 165 21.94 5.79 8.08
C CYS A 165 21.98 4.43 8.81
N LYS A 166 21.50 3.35 8.18
CA LYS A 166 21.52 1.99 8.73
C LYS A 166 22.95 1.57 9.11
N GLY A 167 23.93 1.79 8.23
CA GLY A 167 25.34 1.50 8.51
C GLY A 167 25.98 2.41 9.56
N GLY A 168 25.39 3.57 9.85
CA GLY A 168 25.73 4.42 10.97
C GLY A 168 25.21 3.87 12.29
N TRP A 169 23.89 3.61 12.34
CA TRP A 169 23.19 3.09 13.52
C TRP A 169 23.61 1.68 13.91
N SER A 170 23.98 0.84 12.95
CA SER A 170 24.48 -0.52 13.22
C SER A 170 25.83 -0.53 13.96
N LYS A 171 26.55 0.60 13.99
CA LYS A 171 27.82 0.77 14.70
C LYS A 171 27.61 1.37 16.09
N ASP A 172 26.39 1.82 16.40
CA ASP A 172 26.07 2.31 17.73
C ASP A 172 25.82 1.12 18.66
N THR A 173 26.42 1.14 19.84
CA THR A 173 26.33 0.06 20.83
C THR A 173 25.10 0.19 21.72
N GLU A 174 24.41 1.33 21.67
CA GLU A 174 23.24 1.54 22.51
C GLU A 174 22.05 0.68 22.06
N PRO A 175 21.37 -0.03 22.98
CA PRO A 175 20.21 -0.85 22.65
C PRO A 175 19.12 -0.05 21.92
N ALA A 176 18.85 1.19 22.32
CA ALA A 176 17.83 2.04 21.69
C ALA A 176 18.12 2.30 20.20
N ALA A 177 19.39 2.37 19.77
CA ALA A 177 19.75 2.56 18.36
C ALA A 177 19.22 1.42 17.45
N ARG A 178 19.03 0.21 18.02
CA ARG A 178 18.36 -0.90 17.34
C ARG A 178 16.93 -0.54 16.92
N GLY A 179 16.22 0.24 17.72
CA GLY A 179 14.89 0.75 17.38
C GLY A 179 14.91 1.62 16.14
N VAL A 180 15.85 2.56 16.06
CA VAL A 180 16.02 3.42 14.86
C VAL A 180 16.35 2.58 13.62
N LEU A 181 17.18 1.54 13.76
CA LEU A 181 17.47 0.59 12.68
C LEU A 181 16.22 -0.21 12.25
N GLY A 182 15.38 -0.62 13.21
CA GLY A 182 14.08 -1.24 12.94
C GLY A 182 13.17 -0.31 12.15
N MET A 183 13.06 0.96 12.56
CA MET A 183 12.27 1.98 11.86
C MET A 183 12.77 2.24 10.43
N LEU A 184 14.09 2.36 10.21
CA LEU A 184 14.67 2.50 8.87
C LEU A 184 14.43 1.27 7.99
N THR A 185 14.43 0.08 8.59
CA THR A 185 14.10 -1.17 7.88
C THR A 185 12.61 -1.23 7.53
N LEU A 186 11.73 -0.71 8.40
CA LEU A 186 10.30 -0.56 8.10
C LEU A 186 10.10 0.39 6.93
N LEU A 187 10.78 1.55 6.93
CA LEU A 187 10.75 2.51 5.82
C LEU A 187 11.14 1.87 4.50
N GLU A 188 12.26 1.15 4.47
CA GLU A 188 12.71 0.43 3.29
C GLU A 188 11.66 -0.58 2.80
N GLY A 189 11.09 -1.35 3.73
CA GLY A 189 10.00 -2.29 3.45
C GLY A 189 8.77 -1.62 2.83
N LEU A 190 8.32 -0.48 3.38
CA LEU A 190 7.16 0.26 2.89
C LEU A 190 7.42 0.94 1.53
N VAL A 191 8.63 1.45 1.30
CA VAL A 191 9.02 2.01 -0.01
C VAL A 191 9.00 0.93 -1.09
N LEU A 192 9.57 -0.24 -0.80
CA LEU A 192 9.51 -1.39 -1.71
C LEU A 192 8.06 -1.86 -1.96
N ASN A 193 7.22 -1.87 -0.92
CA ASN A 193 5.80 -2.20 -1.03
C ASN A 193 5.09 -1.26 -2.00
N LYS A 194 5.29 0.06 -1.82
CA LYS A 194 4.69 1.11 -2.65
C LYS A 194 5.12 1.01 -4.10
N ILE A 195 6.41 0.80 -4.36
CA ILE A 195 6.95 0.61 -5.72
C ILE A 195 6.34 -0.65 -6.36
N ALA A 196 6.28 -1.77 -5.64
CA ALA A 196 5.69 -3.01 -6.15
C ALA A 196 4.20 -2.84 -6.47
N TYR A 197 3.45 -2.22 -5.57
CA TYR A 197 2.02 -1.96 -5.76
C TYR A 197 1.74 -1.07 -6.99
N TRP A 198 2.50 0.01 -7.15
CA TRP A 198 2.36 0.88 -8.32
C TRP A 198 2.68 0.15 -9.61
N ASN A 199 3.75 -0.64 -9.65
CA ASN A 199 4.12 -1.40 -10.84
C ASN A 199 3.03 -2.42 -11.22
N ILE A 200 2.49 -3.16 -10.25
CA ILE A 200 1.39 -4.11 -10.47
C ILE A 200 0.14 -3.38 -11.00
N SER A 201 -0.19 -2.23 -10.42
CA SER A 201 -1.33 -1.42 -10.85
C SER A 201 -1.16 -0.89 -12.27
N SER A 202 0.03 -0.38 -12.59
CA SER A 202 0.41 0.09 -13.93
C SER A 202 0.35 -1.03 -14.98
N MET A 203 0.85 -2.22 -14.62
CA MET A 203 0.73 -3.40 -15.47
C MET A 203 -0.72 -3.80 -15.71
N ARG A 204 -1.55 -3.85 -14.65
CA ARG A 204 -2.98 -4.16 -14.78
C ARG A 204 -3.68 -3.20 -15.74
N GLU A 205 -3.38 -1.90 -15.64
CA GLU A 205 -3.96 -0.91 -16.53
C GLU A 205 -3.52 -1.10 -17.99
N THR A 206 -2.23 -1.39 -18.21
CA THR A 206 -1.69 -1.70 -19.54
C THR A 206 -2.32 -2.96 -20.12
N THR A 207 -2.54 -3.99 -19.29
CA THR A 207 -3.15 -5.26 -19.73
C THR A 207 -4.64 -5.14 -20.02
N LYS A 208 -5.39 -4.25 -19.35
CA LYS A 208 -6.81 -4.00 -19.67
C LYS A 208 -7.01 -3.59 -21.14
N GLY A 209 -6.08 -2.83 -21.71
CA GLY A 209 -6.11 -2.46 -23.13
C GLY A 209 -5.80 -3.61 -24.09
N LEU A 210 -5.16 -4.67 -23.61
CA LEU A 210 -4.81 -5.87 -24.40
C LEU A 210 -5.85 -6.99 -24.28
N MET A 211 -6.70 -6.96 -23.24
CA MET A 211 -7.86 -7.82 -23.17
C MET A 211 -8.85 -7.33 -24.22
N ILE A 212 -8.82 -7.96 -25.40
CA ILE A 212 -9.88 -7.83 -26.40
C ILE A 212 -11.16 -8.12 -25.63
N PRO A 213 -12.07 -7.14 -25.45
CA PRO A 213 -13.35 -7.43 -24.82
C PRO A 213 -13.94 -8.59 -25.59
N PRO A 214 -14.40 -9.67 -24.92
CA PRO A 214 -15.00 -10.79 -25.63
C PRO A 214 -15.99 -10.18 -26.57
N SER A 215 -15.71 -10.29 -27.88
CA SER A 215 -16.58 -9.71 -28.89
C SER A 215 -17.93 -10.29 -28.54
N ASN A 216 -18.85 -9.44 -28.06
CA ASN A 216 -20.24 -9.80 -28.00
C ASN A 216 -20.58 -9.98 -29.48
N SER A 217 -20.36 -11.20 -29.96
CA SER A 217 -20.96 -11.77 -31.13
C SER A 217 -22.44 -11.75 -30.83
N THR A 218 -22.98 -10.54 -30.95
CA THR A 218 -24.34 -10.26 -31.30
C THR A 218 -24.54 -11.17 -32.48
N SER A 219 -25.22 -12.28 -32.23
CA SER A 219 -25.84 -13.09 -33.24
C SER A 219 -26.79 -12.17 -33.99
N THR A 220 -26.26 -11.37 -34.91
CA THR A 220 -26.99 -10.87 -36.07
C THR A 220 -27.33 -12.12 -36.85
N THR A 221 -28.40 -12.78 -36.44
CA THR A 221 -29.25 -13.56 -37.32
C THR A 221 -29.47 -12.65 -38.52
N ALA A 222 -28.86 -12.99 -39.64
CA ALA A 222 -29.10 -12.36 -40.91
C ALA A 222 -30.58 -12.55 -41.24
N GLY A 223 -31.41 -11.61 -40.80
CA GLY A 223 -32.68 -11.35 -41.42
C GLY A 223 -32.38 -10.85 -42.82
N LEU A 224 -32.58 -11.74 -43.81
CA LEU A 224 -32.65 -11.41 -45.21
C LEU A 224 -33.69 -10.29 -45.39
N HIS A 225 -33.25 -9.04 -45.38
CA HIS A 225 -34.08 -7.91 -45.79
C HIS A 225 -33.76 -7.63 -47.26
N PRO A 226 -34.68 -7.94 -48.20
CA PRO A 226 -34.49 -7.58 -49.59
C PRO A 226 -34.60 -6.06 -49.74
N ASN A 227 -33.57 -5.53 -50.37
CA ASN A 227 -33.43 -4.16 -50.80
C ASN A 227 -34.58 -3.78 -51.75
N THR A 228 -35.42 -2.81 -51.37
CA THR A 228 -36.34 -2.13 -52.28
C THR A 228 -36.06 -0.63 -52.21
N ASN A 229 -35.19 -0.18 -53.11
CA ASN A 229 -35.18 1.21 -53.54
C ASN A 229 -36.50 1.54 -54.24
N THR A 230 -36.92 2.78 -54.03
CA THR A 230 -37.54 3.75 -54.97
C THR A 230 -38.95 4.19 -54.58
N GLY A 231 -39.10 5.46 -54.19
CA GLY A 231 -40.42 6.10 -54.07
C GLY A 231 -40.40 7.35 -53.20
N ALA A 232 -40.65 8.49 -53.81
CA ALA A 232 -40.57 9.83 -53.23
C ALA A 232 -41.85 10.27 -52.48
N THR A 233 -41.74 11.44 -51.84
CA THR A 233 -42.79 12.43 -51.48
C THR A 233 -43.46 12.31 -50.08
N PRO A 234 -44.22 13.32 -49.58
CA PRO A 234 -43.89 14.06 -48.36
C PRO A 234 -44.97 13.94 -47.25
N ASN A 235 -44.71 14.59 -46.12
CA ASN A 235 -45.60 14.99 -45.01
C ASN A 235 -46.98 15.55 -45.47
N PRO A 236 -48.04 15.82 -44.65
CA PRO A 236 -48.29 15.66 -43.20
C PRO A 236 -49.72 15.17 -42.80
N ASN A 237 -49.99 15.10 -41.48
CA ASN A 237 -51.28 15.14 -40.78
C ASN A 237 -52.28 13.96 -40.94
N GLY A 238 -52.67 13.39 -39.79
CA GLY A 238 -53.85 12.53 -39.69
C GLY A 238 -54.08 11.99 -38.28
N ALA A 239 -54.90 12.70 -37.51
CA ALA A 239 -55.47 12.25 -36.24
C ALA A 239 -56.33 10.98 -36.42
N GLY A 240 -56.38 10.12 -35.41
CA GLY A 240 -57.40 9.07 -35.31
C GLY A 240 -56.96 7.79 -34.58
N THR A 241 -57.27 7.71 -33.29
CA THR A 241 -57.54 6.46 -32.58
C THR A 241 -58.87 5.85 -33.07
N PRO A 242 -59.39 4.74 -32.50
CA PRO A 242 -58.84 3.41 -32.22
C PRO A 242 -59.71 2.31 -32.88
N LYS A 243 -59.25 1.05 -33.03
CA LYS A 243 -60.18 -0.11 -33.03
C LYS A 243 -59.52 -1.48 -32.88
N ASN A 244 -60.03 -2.17 -31.87
CA ASN A 244 -60.03 -3.61 -31.63
C ASN A 244 -60.39 -4.42 -32.86
N HIS A 245 -59.70 -5.55 -33.11
CA HIS A 245 -60.32 -6.87 -33.37
C HIS A 245 -59.25 -8.00 -33.50
N PRO A 246 -59.65 -9.29 -33.57
CA PRO A 246 -59.44 -10.27 -32.52
C PRO A 246 -58.34 -11.30 -32.86
N THR A 247 -57.92 -12.00 -31.83
CA THR A 247 -57.25 -13.31 -31.86
C THR A 247 -58.02 -14.35 -32.69
N PRO A 248 -57.36 -15.04 -33.64
CA PRO A 248 -57.81 -16.34 -34.11
C PRO A 248 -57.13 -17.48 -33.31
N PRO A 249 -57.87 -18.54 -32.92
CA PRO A 249 -57.31 -19.76 -32.36
C PRO A 249 -56.93 -20.69 -33.50
N SER A 250 -55.64 -20.92 -33.74
CA SER A 250 -55.21 -21.97 -34.68
C SER A 250 -54.43 -23.03 -33.94
N HIS A 251 -55.14 -24.12 -33.65
CA HIS A 251 -54.59 -25.46 -33.45
C HIS A 251 -53.58 -25.77 -34.57
N VAL A 252 -52.34 -26.07 -34.21
CA VAL A 252 -51.36 -26.71 -35.10
C VAL A 252 -50.59 -27.76 -34.29
N PRO A 253 -50.30 -28.96 -34.86
CA PRO A 253 -49.86 -30.13 -34.11
C PRO A 253 -48.42 -30.02 -33.60
N SER A 254 -48.16 -30.74 -32.51
CA SER A 254 -46.84 -31.01 -31.96
C SER A 254 -45.80 -31.34 -33.04
N PRO A 255 -44.66 -30.62 -33.11
CA PRO A 255 -43.53 -31.10 -33.88
C PRO A 255 -42.92 -32.31 -33.17
N ALA A 256 -42.85 -33.42 -33.89
CA ALA A 256 -42.17 -34.61 -33.45
C ALA A 256 -40.68 -34.35 -33.15
N PRO A 257 -40.10 -35.14 -32.23
CA PRO A 257 -38.72 -35.55 -32.07
C PRO A 257 -37.71 -35.54 -33.20
N THR A 258 -37.60 -34.58 -34.12
CA THR A 258 -36.50 -34.66 -35.09
C THR A 258 -35.20 -34.31 -34.36
N THR A 259 -34.57 -35.33 -33.77
CA THR A 259 -33.15 -35.41 -33.44
C THR A 259 -32.33 -35.27 -34.72
N SER A 260 -32.38 -34.08 -35.33
CA SER A 260 -31.36 -33.63 -36.25
C SER A 260 -30.18 -33.22 -35.37
N ARG A 261 -29.30 -34.20 -35.12
CA ARG A 261 -27.95 -33.94 -34.60
C ARG A 261 -27.22 -33.11 -35.65
N SER A 262 -27.44 -31.80 -35.64
CA SER A 262 -26.49 -30.87 -36.26
C SER A 262 -25.14 -31.14 -35.59
N PRO A 263 -24.08 -31.39 -36.37
CA PRO A 263 -22.76 -31.62 -35.81
C PRO A 263 -22.41 -30.40 -34.95
N VAL A 264 -22.19 -30.64 -33.66
CA VAL A 264 -21.62 -29.63 -32.76
C VAL A 264 -20.37 -29.13 -33.47
N PRO A 265 -20.28 -27.83 -33.85
CA PRO A 265 -19.09 -27.31 -34.48
C PRO A 265 -17.92 -27.63 -33.55
N PRO A 266 -16.79 -28.13 -34.09
CA PRO A 266 -15.64 -28.44 -33.26
C PRO A 266 -15.33 -27.21 -32.41
N PRO A 267 -15.04 -27.36 -31.10
CA PRO A 267 -14.73 -26.23 -30.24
C PRO A 267 -13.67 -25.42 -30.96
N THR A 268 -14.04 -24.22 -31.42
CA THR A 268 -13.13 -23.32 -32.11
C THR A 268 -11.93 -23.17 -31.19
N GLN A 269 -10.79 -23.73 -31.59
CA GLN A 269 -9.57 -23.65 -30.82
C GLN A 269 -9.34 -22.17 -30.56
N GLN A 270 -9.57 -21.75 -29.33
CA GLN A 270 -9.24 -20.39 -28.92
C GLN A 270 -7.74 -20.29 -29.09
N VAL A 271 -7.31 -19.53 -30.10
CA VAL A 271 -5.91 -19.26 -30.35
C VAL A 271 -5.43 -18.45 -29.16
N HIS A 272 -4.86 -19.12 -28.17
CA HIS A 272 -4.25 -18.45 -27.02
C HIS A 272 -3.01 -17.74 -27.53
N HIS A 273 -3.11 -16.42 -27.70
CA HIS A 273 -1.93 -15.61 -27.98
C HIS A 273 -0.97 -15.73 -26.79
N PRO A 274 0.30 -16.14 -27.00
CA PRO A 274 1.26 -16.26 -25.92
C PRO A 274 1.47 -14.89 -25.26
N LEU A 275 1.46 -14.87 -23.93
CA LEU A 275 1.74 -13.64 -23.18
C LEU A 275 3.12 -13.11 -23.58
N PRO A 276 3.28 -11.79 -23.76
CA PRO A 276 4.58 -11.23 -24.09
C PRO A 276 5.63 -11.58 -23.03
N GLN A 277 6.83 -12.01 -23.45
CA GLN A 277 7.89 -12.45 -22.54
C GLN A 277 8.27 -11.39 -21.49
N PHE A 278 8.20 -10.10 -21.86
CA PHE A 278 8.45 -8.99 -20.94
C PHE A 278 7.45 -8.94 -19.77
N PHE A 279 6.22 -9.41 -19.97
CA PHE A 279 5.18 -9.44 -18.94
C PHE A 279 5.58 -10.39 -17.83
N LEU A 280 5.96 -11.63 -18.17
CA LEU A 280 6.42 -12.63 -17.19
C LEU A 280 7.66 -12.14 -16.42
N GLN A 281 8.61 -11.51 -17.12
CA GLN A 281 9.79 -10.94 -16.47
C GLN A 281 9.43 -9.83 -15.48
N ASN A 282 8.45 -8.98 -15.81
CA ASN A 282 7.96 -7.95 -14.90
C ASN A 282 7.23 -8.57 -13.70
N VAL A 283 6.34 -9.54 -13.90
CA VAL A 283 5.68 -10.26 -12.80
C VAL A 283 6.71 -10.83 -11.83
N LEU A 284 7.70 -11.58 -12.33
CA LEU A 284 8.75 -12.17 -11.49
C LEU A 284 9.53 -11.11 -10.70
N LYS A 285 9.91 -10.01 -11.36
CA LYS A 285 10.60 -8.89 -10.72
C LYS A 285 9.77 -8.26 -9.61
N HIS A 286 8.47 -8.06 -9.83
CA HIS A 286 7.58 -7.45 -8.83
C HIS A 286 7.29 -8.38 -7.66
N SER A 287 7.11 -9.68 -7.92
CA SER A 287 6.96 -10.69 -6.87
C SER A 287 8.18 -10.72 -5.95
N SER A 288 9.40 -10.64 -6.51
CA SER A 288 10.62 -10.56 -5.72
C SER A 288 10.70 -9.28 -4.86
N GLN A 289 10.33 -8.13 -5.42
CA GLN A 289 10.28 -6.86 -4.66
C GLN A 289 9.25 -6.89 -3.54
N PHE A 290 8.08 -7.48 -3.79
CA PHE A 290 7.03 -7.66 -2.80
C PHE A 290 7.48 -8.59 -1.66
N LEU A 291 8.15 -9.69 -1.98
CA LEU A 291 8.71 -10.60 -0.97
C LEU A 291 9.77 -9.89 -0.11
N ASN A 292 10.70 -9.15 -0.73
CA ASN A 292 11.70 -8.38 0.01
C ASN A 292 11.06 -7.32 0.92
N SER A 293 10.03 -6.64 0.42
CA SER A 293 9.22 -5.71 1.21
C SER A 293 8.63 -6.40 2.44
N SER A 294 7.97 -7.56 2.26
CA SER A 294 7.38 -8.33 3.35
C SER A 294 8.42 -8.76 4.37
N THR A 295 9.58 -9.26 3.92
CA THR A 295 10.68 -9.66 4.80
C THR A 295 11.20 -8.48 5.63
N ASN A 296 11.39 -7.32 5.00
CA ASN A 296 11.84 -6.11 5.70
C ASN A 296 10.81 -5.63 6.73
N ILE A 297 9.52 -5.64 6.39
CA ILE A 297 8.45 -5.26 7.31
C ILE A 297 8.42 -6.20 8.52
N THR A 298 8.43 -7.52 8.30
CA THR A 298 8.45 -8.52 9.39
C THR A 298 9.69 -8.35 10.27
N HIS A 299 10.87 -8.20 9.66
CA HIS A 299 12.12 -8.00 10.40
C HIS A 299 12.08 -6.70 11.23
N ALA A 300 11.56 -5.61 10.67
CA ALA A 300 11.40 -4.36 11.40
C ALA A 300 10.49 -4.51 12.61
N TYR A 301 9.35 -5.18 12.49
CA TYR A 301 8.45 -5.43 13.62
C TYR A 301 9.06 -6.34 14.68
N ALA A 302 9.92 -7.30 14.31
CA ALA A 302 10.67 -8.08 15.29
C ALA A 302 11.63 -7.20 16.11
N MET A 303 12.23 -6.17 15.49
CA MET A 303 13.08 -5.19 16.18
C MET A 303 12.28 -4.17 17.00
N LEU A 304 11.10 -3.79 16.52
CA LEU A 304 10.17 -2.82 17.13
C LEU A 304 9.07 -3.51 17.95
N ASN A 305 9.38 -4.67 18.55
CA ASN A 305 8.38 -5.40 19.33
C ASN A 305 7.93 -4.58 20.56
N PRO A 306 6.71 -4.80 21.08
CA PRO A 306 6.16 -3.97 22.15
C PRO A 306 7.04 -3.88 23.40
N ALA A 307 7.65 -4.98 23.85
CA ALA A 307 8.54 -4.99 25.02
C ALA A 307 9.76 -4.08 24.80
N PHE A 308 10.43 -4.23 23.65
CA PHE A 308 11.55 -3.37 23.27
C PHE A 308 11.15 -1.89 23.20
N MET A 309 9.99 -1.59 22.60
CA MET A 309 9.48 -0.23 22.50
C MET A 309 9.13 0.34 23.87
N GLN A 310 8.55 -0.43 24.77
CA GLN A 310 8.24 0.00 26.13
C GLN A 310 9.51 0.35 26.93
N ASP A 311 10.57 -0.44 26.79
CA ASP A 311 11.82 -0.25 27.55
C ASP A 311 12.65 0.93 27.05
N HIS A 312 12.70 1.15 25.73
CA HIS A 312 13.60 2.13 25.11
C HIS A 312 12.90 3.37 24.53
N TYR A 313 11.60 3.29 24.31
CA TYR A 313 10.77 4.34 23.72
C TYR A 313 9.39 4.40 24.40
N PRO A 314 9.31 4.47 25.75
CA PRO A 314 8.06 4.35 26.50
C PRO A 314 6.97 5.32 26.05
N ARG A 315 7.32 6.56 25.68
CA ARG A 315 6.35 7.55 25.20
C ARG A 315 5.84 7.19 23.81
N THR A 316 6.73 6.85 22.89
CA THR A 316 6.34 6.38 21.55
C THR A 316 5.49 5.11 21.65
N HIS A 317 5.84 4.18 22.54
CA HIS A 317 5.06 2.98 22.83
C HIS A 317 3.67 3.32 23.38
N GLN A 318 3.56 4.27 24.31
CA GLN A 318 2.26 4.72 24.80
C GLN A 318 1.38 5.24 23.66
N ILE A 319 1.94 5.98 22.70
CA ILE A 319 1.21 6.41 21.49
C ILE A 319 0.80 5.21 20.64
N CYS A 320 1.69 4.22 20.41
CA CYS A 320 1.32 2.97 19.72
C CYS A 320 0.09 2.30 20.35
N SER A 321 0.02 2.26 21.68
CA SER A 321 -1.04 1.56 22.42
C SER A 321 -2.34 2.34 22.53
N THR A 322 -2.30 3.67 22.44
CA THR A 322 -3.44 4.55 22.72
C THR A 322 -3.96 5.30 21.50
N THR A 323 -3.22 5.28 20.38
CA THR A 323 -3.61 6.03 19.19
C THR A 323 -4.96 5.56 18.63
N PRO A 324 -5.94 6.46 18.45
CA PRO A 324 -7.23 6.11 17.86
C PRO A 324 -7.14 5.92 16.34
N LEU A 325 -6.00 6.23 15.72
CA LEU A 325 -5.84 6.29 14.26
C LEU A 325 -5.58 4.91 13.62
N GLY A 326 -5.12 3.92 14.38
CA GLY A 326 -4.68 2.62 13.86
C GLY A 326 -5.74 1.52 13.79
N ALA A 327 -6.87 1.69 14.48
CA ALA A 327 -7.79 0.58 14.77
C ALA A 327 -9.16 0.65 14.08
N ARG A 328 -9.41 1.62 13.19
CA ARG A 328 -10.67 1.65 12.41
C ARG A 328 -10.59 0.70 11.22
N CYS A 329 -10.63 -0.59 11.52
CA CYS A 329 -11.11 -1.58 10.57
C CYS A 329 -12.64 -1.56 10.69
N ASP A 330 -13.29 -0.60 10.03
CA ASP A 330 -14.75 -0.58 9.96
C ASP A 330 -15.15 -1.86 9.21
N GLY A 331 -15.61 -2.87 9.94
CA GLY A 331 -15.74 -4.28 9.54
C GLY A 331 -16.78 -4.58 8.45
N HIS A 332 -16.91 -3.71 7.45
CA HIS A 332 -17.84 -3.84 6.34
C HIS A 332 -17.20 -4.11 4.97
N HIS A 333 -15.87 -4.17 4.88
CA HIS A 333 -15.20 -4.55 3.63
C HIS A 333 -14.18 -5.67 3.86
N GLU A 334 -14.68 -6.90 3.94
CA GLU A 334 -13.93 -8.15 4.16
C GLU A 334 -12.93 -8.52 3.02
N GLY A 335 -12.75 -7.67 2.02
CA GLY A 335 -11.86 -7.93 0.87
C GLY A 335 -10.94 -6.77 0.46
N SER A 336 -11.05 -5.61 1.11
CA SER A 336 -10.14 -4.49 0.86
C SER A 336 -9.28 -4.30 2.10
N PHE A 337 -7.96 -4.48 1.97
CA PHE A 337 -6.96 -4.09 2.97
C PHE A 337 -7.48 -2.89 3.77
N ALA A 338 -7.67 -3.07 5.08
CA ALA A 338 -8.16 -2.04 5.98
C ALA A 338 -7.35 -0.77 5.72
N ARG A 339 -7.97 0.20 5.07
CA ARG A 339 -7.34 1.47 4.76
C ARG A 339 -7.18 2.18 6.10
N VAL A 340 -6.03 2.04 6.74
CA VAL A 340 -5.47 3.11 7.61
C VAL A 340 -5.85 4.40 6.91
N SER A 341 -6.56 5.33 7.57
CA SER A 341 -7.08 6.57 6.96
C SER A 341 -6.14 6.99 5.86
N ASP A 342 -6.54 6.71 4.60
CA ASP A 342 -5.63 6.56 3.45
C ASP A 342 -4.95 7.88 3.07
N ASP A 343 -5.18 8.88 3.91
CA ASP A 343 -4.87 10.25 3.68
C ASP A 343 -3.60 10.71 4.37
N GLY A 344 -3.24 10.17 5.55
CA GLY A 344 -2.07 10.63 6.30
C GLY A 344 -2.08 12.13 6.62
N MET A 345 -3.20 12.80 6.34
CA MET A 345 -3.38 14.25 6.41
C MET A 345 -3.56 14.73 7.85
N GLU A 346 -3.80 13.80 8.78
CA GLU A 346 -3.94 14.08 10.21
C GLU A 346 -2.58 14.15 10.93
N VAL A 347 -1.47 13.79 10.26
CA VAL A 347 -0.14 13.74 10.88
C VAL A 347 0.53 15.13 10.84
N ASP A 348 0.62 15.77 12.01
CA ASP A 348 1.47 16.94 12.21
C ASP A 348 2.92 16.50 12.52
N LEU A 349 3.80 16.59 11.52
CA LEU A 349 5.19 16.21 11.68
C LEU A 349 5.96 17.09 12.67
N ASP A 350 5.58 18.35 12.83
CA ASP A 350 6.25 19.26 13.76
C ASP A 350 5.83 18.95 15.20
N ALA A 351 4.58 18.54 15.43
CA ALA A 351 4.17 17.95 16.72
C ALA A 351 4.86 16.60 16.99
N CYS A 352 5.01 15.73 15.97
CA CYS A 352 5.74 14.47 16.11
C CYS A 352 7.20 14.72 16.54
N ALA A 353 7.84 15.76 16.00
CA ALA A 353 9.19 16.17 16.37
C ALA A 353 9.34 16.69 17.80
N ARG A 354 8.23 16.88 18.53
CA ARG A 354 8.19 17.23 19.95
C ARG A 354 7.64 16.10 20.83
N GLY A 355 7.42 14.92 20.25
CA GLY A 355 6.77 13.79 20.92
C GLY A 355 5.27 14.01 21.22
N GLU A 356 4.63 14.99 20.60
CA GLU A 356 3.23 15.38 20.82
C GLU A 356 2.32 14.95 19.67
N GLY A 357 2.90 14.54 18.54
CA GLY A 357 2.15 14.20 17.34
C GLY A 357 1.45 12.86 17.45
N LEU A 358 0.30 12.75 16.77
CA LEU A 358 -0.45 11.52 16.64
C LEU A 358 -0.22 10.90 15.27
N TRP A 359 -0.12 9.58 15.24
CA TRP A 359 0.04 8.78 14.03
C TRP A 359 -0.57 7.40 14.24
N ALA A 360 -0.86 6.68 13.15
CA ALA A 360 -1.48 5.37 13.18
C ALA A 360 -0.45 4.26 13.40
N TRP A 361 -0.85 3.21 14.13
CA TRP A 361 -0.06 2.01 14.37
C TRP A 361 -0.96 0.78 14.44
N PRO A 362 -0.58 -0.38 13.87
CA PRO A 362 0.63 -0.66 13.09
C PRO A 362 0.59 -0.08 11.67
N ILE A 363 1.76 0.06 11.05
CA ILE A 363 1.93 0.57 9.69
C ILE A 363 2.40 -0.56 8.76
N THR A 364 1.50 -1.10 7.96
CA THR A 364 1.75 -2.34 7.20
C THR A 364 1.82 -2.15 5.69
N CYS A 365 1.50 -0.96 5.17
CA CYS A 365 1.46 -0.69 3.75
C CYS A 365 2.00 0.71 3.40
N GLY A 366 2.37 0.89 2.13
CA GLY A 366 2.95 2.15 1.65
C GLY A 366 2.04 3.39 1.76
N ALA A 367 0.74 3.21 1.96
CA ALA A 367 -0.21 4.31 2.20
C ALA A 367 0.06 5.03 3.53
N GLY A 368 0.49 4.29 4.55
CA GLY A 368 0.80 4.82 5.88
C GLY A 368 2.13 5.57 5.99
N MET A 369 2.69 6.07 4.89
CA MET A 369 4.02 6.69 4.90
C MET A 369 4.08 7.94 5.78
N ALA A 370 3.06 8.81 5.76
CA ALA A 370 3.01 9.96 6.64
C ALA A 370 3.01 9.55 8.12
N HIS A 371 2.28 8.49 8.47
CA HIS A 371 2.29 7.92 9.82
C HIS A 371 3.65 7.34 10.19
N LEU A 372 4.35 6.70 9.26
CA LEU A 372 5.70 6.18 9.49
C LEU A 372 6.68 7.32 9.76
N VAL A 373 6.57 8.42 9.02
CA VAL A 373 7.38 9.61 9.25
C VAL A 373 7.08 10.18 10.64
N GLY A 374 5.80 10.31 11.02
CA GLY A 374 5.41 10.75 12.36
C GLY A 374 5.95 9.86 13.48
N PHE A 375 5.83 8.53 13.32
CA PHE A 375 6.40 7.52 14.20
C PHE A 375 7.93 7.68 14.33
N GLY A 376 8.64 7.72 13.20
CA GLY A 376 10.09 7.85 13.17
C GLY A 376 10.57 9.14 13.83
N ARG A 377 9.89 10.27 13.60
CA ARG A 377 10.25 11.55 14.24
C ARG A 377 9.99 11.52 15.76
N SER A 378 8.92 10.86 16.21
CA SER A 378 8.65 10.67 17.64
C SER A 378 9.75 9.84 18.31
N MET A 379 10.19 8.74 17.66
CA MET A 379 11.31 7.94 18.14
C MET A 379 12.62 8.74 18.19
N LEU A 380 12.94 9.53 17.15
CA LEU A 380 14.17 10.32 17.12
C LEU A 380 14.20 11.38 18.22
N TRP A 381 13.05 12.04 18.47
CA TRP A 381 12.91 12.99 19.57
C TRP A 381 13.18 12.32 20.92
N GLU A 382 12.54 11.17 21.17
CA GLU A 382 12.65 10.44 22.43
C GLU A 382 14.07 9.87 22.64
N TYR A 383 14.68 9.31 21.60
CA TYR A 383 16.06 8.83 21.62
C TYR A 383 17.07 9.92 22.03
N ALA A 384 16.82 11.16 21.58
CA ALA A 384 17.68 12.29 21.85
C ALA A 384 17.35 13.02 23.16
N GLN A 385 16.20 12.76 23.78
CA GLN A 385 15.75 13.44 24.99
C GLN A 385 16.78 13.33 26.14
N PRO A 386 17.36 12.15 26.47
CA PRO A 386 18.39 12.05 27.51
C PRO A 386 19.71 12.76 27.19
N ARG A 387 19.86 13.32 25.98
CA ARG A 387 21.11 13.86 25.42
C ARG A 387 21.05 15.37 25.16
N GLY A 388 20.13 16.06 25.83
CA GLY A 388 19.88 17.51 25.61
C GLY A 388 18.75 17.80 24.62
N GLY A 389 18.10 16.77 24.06
CA GLY A 389 16.92 16.89 23.21
C GLY A 389 17.23 17.29 21.76
N TYR A 390 16.78 16.49 20.79
CA TYR A 390 16.87 16.82 19.37
C TYR A 390 15.77 17.82 18.99
N ARG A 391 16.15 19.02 18.55
CA ARG A 391 15.23 20.10 18.15
C ARG A 391 15.20 20.32 16.63
N GLY A 392 15.45 19.26 15.86
CA GLY A 392 15.52 19.39 14.41
C GLY A 392 16.67 20.31 14.00
N TYR A 393 16.37 21.35 13.22
CA TYR A 393 17.43 22.16 12.57
C TYR A 393 18.15 23.08 13.56
N GLN A 394 17.51 23.36 14.68
CA GLN A 394 18.09 24.10 15.79
C GLN A 394 19.18 23.28 16.50
N GLY A 395 19.39 22.02 16.09
CA GLY A 395 20.40 21.12 16.63
C GLY A 395 19.91 20.41 17.90
N VAL A 396 20.87 20.14 18.78
CA VAL A 396 20.65 19.72 20.17
C VAL A 396 20.96 20.92 21.03
N ASN A 397 20.35 21.07 22.21
CA ASN A 397 20.90 22.01 23.17
C ASN A 397 22.32 21.53 23.53
N GLU A 398 23.34 22.22 23.04
CA GLU A 398 24.75 21.89 23.29
C GLU A 398 25.16 22.20 24.75
N GLU A 399 24.32 22.91 25.50
CA GLU A 399 24.52 23.28 26.92
C GLU A 399 24.18 22.17 27.94
N TYR A 400 24.46 20.90 27.61
CA TYR A 400 24.32 19.76 28.55
C TYR A 400 25.62 18.97 28.74
#